data_AF-A0A7C7QUK1-F1
#
_entry.id   AF-A0A7C7QUK1-F1
#
_cell.length_a   1.000
_cell.length_b   1.000
_cell.length_c   1.000
_cell.angle_alpha   90.00
_cell.angle_beta   90.00
_cell.angle_gamma   90.00
#
_symmetry.space_group_name_H-M   'P 1'
#
loop_
_entity.id
_entity.type
_entity.pdbx_description
1 polymer ?
#
loop_
_entity_poly.entity_id
_entity_poly.type
_entity_poly.pdbx_seq_one_letter_code
_entity_poly.pdbx_strand_id
1 'polypeptide(L)'
;MTGNRWGKVWLGVLAGIVLGLFAGWWLGGDTQPAKDYTTALTALEEQRREDYIVLVSALYALDGDLARAEERLARLNEEGTAQQHCCADLVANLALKYIEGDKGLEVTQDLATLAYALGAGGEVLLAYVVTPTHTPTSVPTATDTSLPTPTFTEVPKPATMDLTATPAALPTSTPIPVPPTPTSAPTPTPVPTLRPLRWDSRLDTWLYPPVRLEPAAAEPGQTYWRLVVAEWRSPDESGGAHYIYISTLDEAGNPLPGQRVFVDNGGRTILVTEYKAGTDYGVTFPMYGTLGAYTCHVEGLSDRVVGLGLGTVKGGKDHTAFHLVFQRTVKQ
;
A
#
# COMPACT_ATOMS: atom_id res chain seq x y z
N MET A 1 -28.67 70.57 31.21
CA MET A 1 -29.59 69.45 30.92
C MET A 1 -29.16 68.78 29.63
N THR A 2 -28.21 67.85 29.69
CA THR A 2 -27.75 67.10 28.51
C THR A 2 -27.02 65.85 28.98
N GLY A 3 -27.62 64.68 28.82
CA GLY A 3 -26.95 63.41 29.08
C GLY A 3 -27.91 62.27 29.39
N ASN A 4 -28.47 61.63 28.35
CA ASN A 4 -28.86 60.20 28.38
C ASN A 4 -29.49 59.65 27.07
N ARG A 5 -29.28 60.30 25.92
CA ARG A 5 -29.83 59.79 24.65
C ARG A 5 -29.02 58.64 24.04
N TRP A 6 -27.73 58.53 24.36
CA TRP A 6 -26.83 57.52 23.77
C TRP A 6 -26.86 56.17 24.50
N GLY A 7 -27.12 56.13 25.80
CA GLY A 7 -27.20 54.86 26.55
C GLY A 7 -28.36 53.96 26.11
N LYS A 8 -29.48 54.54 25.64
CA LYS A 8 -30.64 53.79 25.16
C LYS A 8 -30.41 53.14 23.78
N VAL A 9 -29.52 53.71 22.97
CA VAL A 9 -29.20 53.17 21.63
C VAL A 9 -28.27 51.96 21.74
N TRP A 10 -27.26 52.04 22.61
CA TRP A 10 -26.34 50.92 22.84
C TRP A 10 -27.00 49.72 23.54
N LEU A 11 -27.99 49.96 24.41
CA LEU A 11 -28.76 48.86 25.02
C LEU A 11 -29.55 48.05 23.99
N GLY A 12 -30.08 48.70 22.95
CA GLY A 12 -30.84 48.03 21.90
C GLY A 12 -29.99 47.14 20.99
N VAL A 13 -28.76 47.58 20.67
CA VAL A 13 -27.83 46.81 19.81
C VAL A 13 -27.32 45.56 20.52
N LEU A 14 -26.98 45.67 21.80
CA LEU A 14 -26.54 44.50 22.59
C LEU A 14 -27.66 43.48 22.77
N ALA A 15 -28.90 43.92 22.98
CA ALA A 15 -30.05 43.03 23.07
C ALA A 15 -30.29 42.25 21.75
N GLY A 16 -30.09 42.91 20.60
CA GLY A 16 -30.24 42.27 19.28
C GLY A 16 -29.18 41.20 18.99
N ILE A 17 -27.92 41.42 19.39
CA ILE A 17 -26.83 40.46 19.18
C ILE A 17 -27.03 39.21 20.07
N VAL A 18 -27.45 39.41 21.32
CA VAL A 18 -27.73 38.29 22.23
C VAL A 18 -28.90 37.46 21.71
N LEU A 19 -29.97 38.08 21.22
CA LEU A 19 -31.09 37.34 20.61
C LEU A 19 -30.69 36.61 19.33
N GLY A 20 -29.85 37.22 18.49
CA GLY A 20 -29.37 36.60 17.25
C GLY A 20 -28.50 35.36 17.50
N LEU A 21 -27.60 35.42 18.47
CA LEU A 21 -26.78 34.28 18.87
C LEU A 21 -27.62 33.17 19.52
N PHE A 22 -28.63 33.52 20.31
CA PHE A 22 -29.52 32.55 20.94
C PHE A 22 -30.41 31.85 19.90
N ALA A 23 -30.95 32.59 18.94
CA ALA A 23 -31.74 32.03 17.84
C ALA A 23 -30.88 31.15 16.91
N GLY A 24 -29.65 31.59 16.60
CA GLY A 24 -28.71 30.80 15.78
C GLY A 24 -28.28 29.49 16.42
N TRP A 25 -28.12 29.48 17.75
CA TRP A 25 -27.79 28.25 18.49
C TRP A 25 -28.99 27.31 18.64
N TRP A 26 -30.21 27.86 18.82
CA TRP A 26 -31.43 27.06 18.95
C TRP A 26 -31.91 26.45 17.63
N LEU A 27 -31.69 27.14 16.50
CA LEU A 27 -32.09 26.66 15.16
C LEU A 27 -30.98 25.86 14.44
N GLY A 28 -29.74 25.88 14.93
CA GLY A 28 -28.59 25.21 14.32
C GLY A 28 -28.28 23.79 14.83
N GLY A 29 -29.03 23.28 15.81
CA GLY A 29 -28.69 22.04 16.53
C GLY A 29 -29.14 20.72 15.88
N ASP A 30 -30.25 20.69 15.14
CA ASP A 30 -30.98 19.41 14.89
C ASP A 30 -31.13 18.99 13.42
N THR A 31 -30.31 19.46 12.47
CA THR A 31 -30.38 18.99 11.07
C THR A 31 -29.03 18.57 10.48
N GLN A 32 -28.30 17.73 11.21
CA GLN A 32 -27.32 16.83 10.61
C GLN A 32 -27.88 15.41 10.72
N PRO A 33 -28.22 14.73 9.61
CA PRO A 33 -28.47 13.29 9.69
C PRO A 33 -27.14 12.64 10.08
N ALA A 34 -27.04 12.19 11.33
CA ALA A 34 -26.01 11.24 11.72
C ALA A 34 -26.21 10.02 10.83
N LYS A 35 -25.31 9.85 9.86
CA LYS A 35 -25.28 8.63 9.07
C LYS A 35 -24.81 7.53 10.02
N ASP A 36 -25.73 6.64 10.38
CA ASP A 36 -25.45 5.47 11.21
C ASP A 36 -24.57 4.50 10.42
N TYR A 37 -23.26 4.71 10.50
CA TYR A 37 -22.23 3.84 9.93
C TYR A 37 -21.87 2.67 10.85
N THR A 38 -22.41 2.62 12.06
CA THR A 38 -22.05 1.66 13.11
C THR A 38 -22.60 0.26 12.83
N THR A 39 -23.80 0.12 12.29
CA THR A 39 -24.42 -1.20 12.00
C THR A 39 -23.75 -1.95 10.84
N ALA A 40 -23.22 -1.23 9.85
CA ALA A 40 -22.42 -1.84 8.78
C ALA A 40 -21.00 -2.18 9.24
N LEU A 41 -20.45 -1.44 10.22
CA LEU A 41 -19.10 -1.65 10.73
C LEU A 41 -19.03 -2.88 11.66
N THR A 42 -20.00 -3.05 12.55
CA THR A 42 -20.08 -4.23 13.44
C THR A 42 -20.32 -5.53 12.65
N ALA A 43 -21.11 -5.47 11.57
CA ALA A 43 -21.34 -6.64 10.70
C ALA A 43 -20.07 -7.05 9.91
N LEU A 44 -19.23 -6.07 9.52
CA LEU A 44 -17.94 -6.33 8.88
C LEU A 44 -16.89 -6.85 9.87
N GLU A 45 -16.92 -6.39 11.12
CA GLU A 45 -16.07 -6.91 12.18
C GLU A 45 -16.38 -8.36 12.52
N GLU A 46 -17.66 -8.73 12.57
CA GLU A 46 -18.06 -10.12 12.78
C GLU A 46 -17.57 -11.01 11.63
N GLN A 47 -17.78 -10.58 10.38
CA GLN A 47 -17.31 -11.34 9.22
C GLN A 47 -15.77 -11.46 9.17
N ARG A 48 -15.04 -10.39 9.50
CA ARG A 48 -13.57 -10.42 9.57
C ARG A 48 -13.05 -11.32 10.69
N ARG A 49 -13.76 -11.37 11.83
CA ARG A 49 -13.45 -12.26 12.96
C ARG A 49 -13.63 -13.72 12.58
N GLU A 50 -14.73 -14.04 11.89
CA GLU A 50 -14.98 -15.39 11.36
C GLU A 50 -13.89 -15.83 10.38
N ASP A 51 -13.51 -14.97 9.43
CA ASP A 51 -12.46 -15.26 8.43
C ASP A 51 -11.10 -15.50 9.07
N TYR A 52 -10.76 -14.75 10.12
CA TYR A 52 -9.50 -14.95 10.85
C TYR A 52 -9.51 -16.26 11.66
N ILE A 53 -10.63 -16.63 12.28
CA ILE A 53 -10.74 -17.92 13.00
C ILE A 53 -10.55 -19.09 12.04
N VAL A 54 -11.17 -19.02 10.85
CA VAL A 54 -11.00 -20.02 9.78
C VAL A 54 -9.55 -20.12 9.32
N LEU A 55 -8.86 -18.99 9.17
CA LEU A 55 -7.44 -18.99 8.82
C LEU A 55 -6.59 -19.66 9.90
N VAL A 56 -6.86 -19.39 11.18
CA VAL A 56 -6.12 -19.99 12.29
C VAL A 56 -6.36 -21.49 12.40
N SER A 57 -7.58 -21.97 12.13
CA SER A 57 -7.85 -23.42 12.11
C SER A 57 -7.14 -24.14 10.98
N ALA A 58 -7.10 -23.56 9.78
CA ALA A 58 -6.36 -24.13 8.65
C ALA A 58 -4.84 -24.17 8.94
N LEU A 59 -4.30 -23.14 9.60
CA LEU A 59 -2.90 -23.12 10.01
C LEU A 59 -2.61 -24.18 11.08
N TYR A 60 -3.50 -24.34 12.06
CA TYR A 60 -3.38 -25.38 13.08
C TYR A 60 -3.47 -26.80 12.49
N ALA A 61 -4.36 -27.03 11.53
CA ALA A 61 -4.44 -28.32 10.83
C ALA A 61 -3.14 -28.64 10.07
N LEU A 62 -2.42 -27.61 9.60
CA LEU A 62 -1.14 -27.76 8.91
C LEU A 62 0.06 -27.98 9.85
N ASP A 63 0.13 -27.23 10.95
CA ASP A 63 1.31 -27.19 11.84
C ASP A 63 1.15 -28.04 13.13
N GLY A 64 -0.07 -28.32 13.56
CA GLY A 64 -0.39 -29.04 14.80
C GLY A 64 0.02 -28.30 16.08
N ASP A 65 0.38 -27.02 15.98
CA ASP A 65 0.92 -26.24 17.10
C ASP A 65 -0.18 -25.47 17.83
N LEU A 66 -0.71 -26.10 18.89
CA LEU A 66 -1.81 -25.56 19.68
C LEU A 66 -1.42 -24.25 20.38
N ALA A 67 -0.21 -24.15 20.94
CA ALA A 67 0.23 -22.96 21.67
C ALA A 67 0.27 -21.73 20.75
N ARG A 68 0.68 -21.94 19.50
CA ARG A 68 0.71 -20.90 18.48
C ARG A 68 -0.68 -20.54 17.95
N ALA A 69 -1.58 -21.51 17.85
CA ALA A 69 -2.98 -21.26 17.52
C ALA A 69 -3.69 -20.46 18.62
N GLU A 70 -3.44 -20.77 19.89
CA GLU A 70 -3.95 -20.02 21.04
C GLU A 70 -3.44 -18.57 21.05
N GLU A 71 -2.14 -18.36 20.80
CA GLU A 71 -1.57 -17.01 20.68
C GLU A 71 -2.22 -16.24 19.52
N ARG A 72 -2.46 -16.90 18.39
CA ARG A 72 -3.15 -16.31 17.23
C ARG A 72 -4.59 -15.94 17.57
N LEU A 73 -5.34 -16.79 18.27
CA LEU A 73 -6.72 -16.53 18.70
C LEU A 73 -6.80 -15.48 19.80
N ALA A 74 -5.81 -15.39 20.69
CA ALA A 74 -5.74 -14.38 21.73
C ALA A 74 -5.68 -12.96 21.15
N ARG A 75 -5.08 -12.80 19.95
CA ARG A 75 -5.07 -11.52 19.22
C ARG A 75 -6.44 -11.05 18.73
N LEU A 76 -7.44 -11.92 18.65
CA LEU A 76 -8.82 -11.51 18.35
C LEU A 76 -9.52 -10.86 19.55
N ASN A 77 -8.97 -11.01 20.76
CA ASN A 77 -9.66 -10.71 22.00
C ASN A 77 -9.30 -9.33 22.60
N GLU A 78 -8.75 -8.42 21.78
CA GLU A 78 -8.35 -7.06 22.23
C GLU A 78 -9.55 -6.14 22.51
N GLU A 79 -10.76 -6.52 22.11
CA GLU A 79 -12.00 -5.87 22.54
C GLU A 79 -12.61 -6.58 23.77
N GLY A 80 -11.90 -6.47 24.89
CA GLY A 80 -12.49 -6.54 26.23
C GLY A 80 -13.36 -7.76 26.56
N THR A 81 -12.79 -8.95 26.68
CA THR A 81 -13.07 -9.86 27.81
C THR A 81 -12.02 -10.96 27.86
N ALA A 82 -11.14 -10.87 28.85
CA ALA A 82 -10.16 -11.89 29.15
C ALA A 82 -10.86 -13.17 29.61
N GLN A 83 -11.09 -14.13 28.70
CA GLN A 83 -11.31 -15.52 29.09
C GLN A 83 -10.95 -16.46 27.94
N GLN A 84 -9.81 -17.13 28.06
CA GLN A 84 -9.32 -18.17 27.14
C GLN A 84 -10.37 -19.28 26.88
N HIS A 85 -11.33 -19.47 27.80
CA HIS A 85 -12.45 -20.39 27.66
C HIS A 85 -13.54 -19.92 26.66
N CYS A 86 -13.73 -18.61 26.44
CA CYS A 86 -14.71 -18.10 25.45
C CYS A 86 -14.27 -18.30 24.01
N CYS A 87 -12.96 -18.31 23.74
CA CYS A 87 -12.43 -18.50 22.38
C CYS A 87 -12.67 -19.93 21.88
N ALA A 88 -12.56 -20.93 22.76
CA ALA A 88 -12.85 -22.32 22.44
C ALA A 88 -14.33 -22.53 22.07
N ASP A 89 -15.24 -21.94 22.87
CA ASP A 89 -16.69 -21.97 22.60
C ASP A 89 -17.06 -21.23 21.30
N LEU A 90 -16.38 -20.13 20.99
CA LEU A 90 -16.58 -19.38 19.76
C LEU A 90 -16.18 -20.20 18.51
N VAL A 91 -15.03 -20.86 18.55
CA VAL A 91 -14.56 -21.74 17.46
C VAL A 91 -15.51 -22.93 17.27
N ALA A 92 -15.98 -23.53 18.37
CA ALA A 92 -16.93 -24.63 18.34
C ALA A 92 -18.30 -24.22 17.74
N ASN A 93 -18.83 -23.06 18.13
CA ASN A 93 -20.08 -22.54 17.57
C ASN A 93 -19.96 -22.20 16.08
N LEU A 94 -18.79 -21.69 15.66
CA LEU A 94 -18.51 -21.40 14.24
C LEU A 94 -18.41 -22.70 13.43
N ALA A 95 -17.78 -23.74 13.96
CA ALA A 95 -17.76 -25.06 13.33
C ALA A 95 -19.17 -25.62 13.12
N LEU A 96 -20.05 -25.52 14.13
CA LEU A 96 -21.46 -25.94 14.03
C LEU A 96 -22.23 -25.14 12.96
N LYS A 97 -22.03 -23.81 12.90
CA LYS A 97 -22.63 -22.95 11.85
C LYS A 97 -22.20 -23.37 10.44
N TYR A 98 -20.95 -23.82 10.27
CA TYR A 98 -20.43 -24.27 8.98
C TYR A 98 -20.92 -25.67 8.59
N ILE A 99 -21.16 -26.55 9.57
CA ILE A 99 -21.83 -27.84 9.39
C ILE A 99 -23.28 -27.64 8.91
N GLU A 100 -24.03 -26.73 9.55
CA GLU A 100 -25.43 -26.45 9.18
C GLU A 100 -25.56 -25.73 7.83
N GLY A 101 -24.55 -24.93 7.45
CA GLY A 101 -24.53 -24.16 6.22
C GLY A 101 -23.97 -24.88 4.98
N ASP A 102 -23.54 -26.15 5.11
CA ASP A 102 -22.85 -26.94 4.06
C ASP A 102 -21.66 -26.19 3.40
N LYS A 103 -20.88 -25.47 4.22
CA LYS A 103 -19.83 -24.52 3.75
C LYS A 103 -18.44 -25.13 3.56
N GLY A 104 -18.37 -26.35 3.05
CA GLY A 104 -17.12 -27.01 2.71
C GLY A 104 -16.58 -27.90 3.83
N LEU A 105 -16.40 -29.18 3.50
CA LEU A 105 -16.03 -30.24 4.43
C LEU A 105 -14.65 -30.01 5.07
N GLU A 106 -13.70 -29.46 4.30
CA GLU A 106 -12.31 -29.23 4.71
C GLU A 106 -12.20 -28.16 5.81
N VAL A 107 -12.81 -27.00 5.60
CA VAL A 107 -12.86 -25.91 6.60
C VAL A 107 -13.55 -26.36 7.88
N THR A 108 -14.59 -27.18 7.74
CA THR A 108 -15.35 -27.73 8.86
C THR A 108 -14.51 -28.70 9.68
N GLN A 109 -13.70 -29.55 9.03
CA GLN A 109 -12.79 -30.48 9.68
C GLN A 109 -11.66 -29.74 10.41
N ASP A 110 -11.08 -28.71 9.79
CA ASP A 110 -10.02 -27.91 10.40
C ASP A 110 -10.52 -27.17 11.65
N LEU A 111 -11.70 -26.56 11.58
CA LEU A 111 -12.35 -25.89 12.71
C LEU A 111 -12.71 -26.88 13.83
N ALA A 112 -13.25 -28.05 13.49
CA ALA A 112 -13.56 -29.10 14.47
C ALA A 112 -12.31 -29.62 15.17
N THR A 113 -11.20 -29.74 14.43
CA THR A 113 -9.90 -30.19 14.95
C THR A 113 -9.30 -29.15 15.91
N LEU A 114 -9.39 -27.86 15.59
CA LEU A 114 -8.98 -26.78 16.49
C LEU A 114 -9.88 -26.68 17.74
N ALA A 115 -11.21 -26.75 17.58
CA ALA A 115 -12.16 -26.71 18.70
C ALA A 115 -11.92 -27.87 19.69
N TYR A 116 -11.67 -29.08 19.17
CA TYR A 116 -11.32 -30.23 19.97
C TYR A 116 -10.01 -30.04 20.74
N ALA A 117 -8.98 -29.51 20.09
CA ALA A 117 -7.68 -29.25 20.71
C ALA A 117 -7.73 -28.19 21.80
N LEU A 118 -8.63 -27.21 21.68
CA LEU A 118 -8.92 -26.19 22.70
C LEU A 118 -9.82 -26.71 23.84
N GLY A 119 -10.29 -27.95 23.77
CA GLY A 119 -11.12 -28.59 24.81
C GLY A 119 -12.61 -28.30 24.71
N ALA A 120 -13.07 -27.57 23.68
CA ALA A 120 -14.48 -27.35 23.38
C ALA A 120 -15.02 -28.47 22.47
N GLY A 121 -15.20 -29.65 23.06
CA GLY A 121 -15.64 -30.85 22.35
C GLY A 121 -17.13 -31.14 22.51
N GLY A 122 -17.97 -30.67 21.58
CA GLY A 122 -19.33 -31.19 21.42
C GLY A 122 -19.34 -32.53 20.66
N GLU A 123 -20.27 -33.46 20.99
CA GLU A 123 -20.35 -34.81 20.37
C GLU A 123 -20.36 -34.79 18.83
N VAL A 124 -20.91 -33.73 18.22
CA VAL A 124 -21.01 -33.57 16.76
C VAL A 124 -19.64 -33.31 16.10
N LEU A 125 -18.72 -32.62 16.78
CA LEU A 125 -17.40 -32.27 16.25
C LEU A 125 -16.45 -33.48 16.25
N LEU A 126 -16.63 -34.43 17.16
CA LEU A 126 -15.84 -35.66 17.25
C LEU A 126 -15.97 -36.56 16.01
N ALA A 127 -17.09 -36.48 15.29
CA ALA A 127 -17.29 -37.25 14.05
C ALA A 127 -16.41 -36.75 12.88
N TYR A 128 -15.99 -35.48 12.91
CA TYR A 128 -15.23 -34.86 11.81
C TYR A 128 -13.71 -34.95 11.99
N VAL A 129 -13.20 -35.07 13.22
CA VAL A 129 -11.76 -35.17 13.55
C VAL A 129 -11.14 -36.50 13.08
N VAL A 130 -11.94 -37.52 12.78
CA VAL A 130 -11.46 -38.90 12.50
C VAL A 130 -11.14 -39.17 11.02
N THR A 131 -11.25 -38.16 10.14
CA THR A 131 -11.02 -38.35 8.68
C THR A 131 -9.63 -37.82 8.28
N PRO A 132 -8.68 -38.67 7.80
CA PRO A 132 -7.31 -38.22 7.51
C PRO A 132 -7.17 -37.51 6.15
N THR A 133 -6.50 -36.35 6.11
CA THR A 133 -6.16 -35.58 4.89
C THR A 133 -4.64 -35.60 4.60
N HIS A 134 -4.30 -35.61 3.30
CA HIS A 134 -3.04 -36.02 2.68
C HIS A 134 -1.80 -35.14 2.95
N THR A 135 -0.62 -35.77 3.06
CA THR A 135 0.72 -35.19 3.27
C THR A 135 1.23 -34.33 2.09
N PRO A 136 1.78 -33.10 2.33
CA PRO A 136 2.39 -32.29 1.27
C PRO A 136 3.80 -32.79 0.88
N THR A 137 4.11 -32.73 -0.43
CA THR A 137 5.39 -33.15 -1.04
C THR A 137 6.39 -31.99 -1.11
N SER A 138 7.63 -32.20 -0.64
CA SER A 138 8.71 -31.20 -0.63
C SER A 138 9.39 -31.01 -2.01
N VAL A 139 9.68 -29.76 -2.39
CA VAL A 139 10.39 -29.37 -3.64
C VAL A 139 11.89 -29.10 -3.35
N PRO A 140 12.84 -29.57 -4.19
CA PRO A 140 14.28 -29.40 -3.94
C PRO A 140 14.85 -28.04 -4.37
N THR A 141 15.87 -27.58 -3.63
CA THR A 141 16.61 -26.30 -3.76
C THR A 141 17.64 -26.31 -4.90
N ALA A 142 17.73 -25.24 -5.69
CA ALA A 142 18.72 -25.08 -6.77
C ALA A 142 20.07 -24.53 -6.28
N THR A 143 21.17 -24.94 -6.95
CA THR A 143 22.58 -24.63 -6.64
C THR A 143 23.08 -23.41 -7.41
N ASP A 144 23.78 -22.49 -6.74
CA ASP A 144 24.34 -21.25 -7.31
C ASP A 144 25.49 -21.49 -8.31
N THR A 145 25.48 -20.77 -9.43
CA THR A 145 26.52 -20.75 -10.47
C THR A 145 27.23 -19.39 -10.47
N SER A 146 28.56 -19.37 -10.38
CA SER A 146 29.37 -18.13 -10.30
C SER A 146 29.53 -17.41 -11.65
N LEU A 147 29.44 -16.07 -11.62
CA LEU A 147 29.48 -15.14 -12.77
C LEU A 147 30.93 -14.66 -13.09
N PRO A 148 31.32 -14.47 -14.37
CA PRO A 148 32.68 -14.02 -14.74
C PRO A 148 32.93 -12.50 -14.56
N THR A 149 34.20 -12.16 -14.30
CA THR A 149 34.73 -10.81 -14.02
C THR A 149 34.81 -9.92 -15.28
N PRO A 150 34.39 -8.64 -15.24
CA PRO A 150 34.51 -7.73 -16.38
C PRO A 150 35.95 -7.19 -16.57
N THR A 151 36.39 -7.10 -17.83
CA THR A 151 37.68 -6.51 -18.26
C THR A 151 37.46 -5.06 -18.72
N PHE A 152 38.23 -4.11 -18.17
CA PHE A 152 38.19 -2.70 -18.57
C PHE A 152 38.94 -2.47 -19.91
N THR A 153 38.36 -1.64 -20.78
CA THR A 153 38.94 -1.22 -22.08
C THR A 153 39.44 0.24 -21.98
N GLU A 154 40.69 0.49 -22.35
CA GLU A 154 41.29 1.84 -22.41
C GLU A 154 40.86 2.64 -23.65
N VAL A 155 40.77 3.96 -23.48
CA VAL A 155 40.39 4.98 -24.48
C VAL A 155 41.64 5.53 -25.19
N PRO A 156 41.69 5.64 -26.54
CA PRO A 156 42.79 6.32 -27.22
C PRO A 156 42.55 7.83 -27.46
N LYS A 157 43.66 8.56 -27.35
CA LYS A 157 43.91 10.00 -27.46
C LYS A 157 43.75 10.56 -28.90
N PRO A 158 43.40 11.84 -29.12
CA PRO A 158 43.24 12.43 -30.45
C PRO A 158 44.59 12.92 -31.05
N ALA A 159 44.74 12.78 -32.37
CA ALA A 159 45.83 13.38 -33.15
C ALA A 159 45.27 14.30 -34.25
N THR A 160 45.92 15.46 -34.41
CA THR A 160 45.61 16.57 -35.33
C THR A 160 46.67 16.67 -36.44
N MET A 161 46.30 17.33 -37.54
CA MET A 161 47.06 17.86 -38.71
C MET A 161 46.95 16.98 -39.97
N ASP A 162 46.17 17.35 -40.98
CA ASP A 162 46.30 18.46 -41.98
C ASP A 162 47.27 18.11 -43.11
N LEU A 163 46.78 18.21 -44.36
CA LEU A 163 47.46 18.65 -45.59
C LEU A 163 46.67 18.27 -46.86
N THR A 164 46.20 19.34 -47.50
CA THR A 164 45.81 19.60 -48.89
C THR A 164 46.36 18.68 -50.00
N ALA A 165 45.46 18.16 -50.86
CA ALA A 165 45.64 18.04 -52.31
C ALA A 165 44.28 17.93 -53.05
N THR A 166 44.15 18.65 -54.15
CA THR A 166 43.05 18.70 -55.14
C THR A 166 43.71 19.08 -56.47
N PRO A 167 43.21 18.80 -57.71
CA PRO A 167 42.05 18.00 -58.16
C PRO A 167 42.41 16.93 -59.23
N ALA A 168 41.46 16.05 -59.57
CA ALA A 168 41.24 15.58 -60.96
C ALA A 168 39.88 14.86 -61.08
N ALA A 169 39.02 15.36 -61.96
CA ALA A 169 37.69 14.82 -62.25
C ALA A 169 37.72 13.85 -63.44
N LEU A 170 37.02 12.71 -63.36
CA LEU A 170 36.28 12.03 -64.45
C LEU A 170 35.62 10.72 -63.94
N PRO A 171 34.66 10.12 -64.65
CA PRO A 171 33.29 10.54 -64.90
C PRO A 171 32.26 9.75 -64.06
N THR A 172 31.12 10.40 -63.87
CA THR A 172 29.85 9.90 -63.32
C THR A 172 29.41 8.54 -63.86
N SER A 173 29.38 7.53 -63.01
CA SER A 173 28.55 6.33 -63.20
C SER A 173 27.16 6.59 -62.64
N THR A 174 26.18 6.75 -63.53
CA THR A 174 24.75 6.82 -63.21
C THR A 174 24.33 5.58 -62.41
N PRO A 175 23.90 5.69 -61.14
CA PRO A 175 23.35 4.54 -60.43
C PRO A 175 21.98 4.20 -61.01
N ILE A 176 21.80 2.92 -61.29
CA ILE A 176 20.54 2.29 -61.68
C ILE A 176 19.50 2.56 -60.58
N PRO A 177 18.24 2.93 -60.90
CA PRO A 177 17.21 3.12 -59.89
C PRO A 177 16.96 1.81 -59.14
N VAL A 178 17.31 1.80 -57.86
CA VAL A 178 16.98 0.71 -56.92
C VAL A 178 15.46 0.75 -56.71
N PRO A 179 14.74 -0.38 -56.86
CA PRO A 179 13.30 -0.44 -56.57
C PRO A 179 13.04 -0.06 -55.11
N PRO A 180 11.90 0.61 -54.79
CA PRO A 180 11.62 1.06 -53.43
C PRO A 180 11.55 -0.15 -52.49
N THR A 181 12.47 -0.20 -51.54
CA THR A 181 12.39 -1.06 -50.37
C THR A 181 11.02 -0.86 -49.71
N PRO A 182 10.26 -1.92 -49.37
CA PRO A 182 9.02 -1.74 -48.65
C PRO A 182 9.33 -1.06 -47.32
N THR A 183 8.84 0.17 -47.17
CA THR A 183 8.83 0.92 -45.91
C THR A 183 8.25 0.01 -44.84
N SER A 184 9.10 -0.44 -43.91
CA SER A 184 8.66 -1.16 -42.73
C SER A 184 7.63 -0.27 -42.04
N ALA A 185 6.39 -0.77 -41.93
CA ALA A 185 5.35 -0.09 -41.18
C ALA A 185 5.88 0.25 -39.77
N PRO A 186 5.56 1.43 -39.22
CA PRO A 186 5.98 1.75 -37.86
C PRO A 186 5.46 0.65 -36.94
N THR A 187 6.38 -0.01 -36.23
CA THR A 187 6.05 -0.87 -35.10
C THR A 187 5.05 -0.12 -34.23
N PRO A 188 3.86 -0.66 -33.94
CA PRO A 188 2.91 0.03 -33.07
C PRO A 188 3.63 0.34 -31.76
N THR A 189 3.74 1.62 -31.43
CA THR A 189 4.21 2.07 -30.12
C THR A 189 3.44 1.27 -29.07
N PRO A 190 4.10 0.55 -28.14
CA PRO A 190 3.40 -0.22 -27.13
C PRO A 190 2.46 0.73 -26.40
N VAL A 191 1.16 0.42 -26.45
CA VAL A 191 0.16 1.16 -25.68
C VAL A 191 0.60 1.08 -24.22
N PRO A 192 0.81 2.21 -23.52
CA PRO A 192 1.23 2.18 -22.13
C PRO A 192 0.17 1.41 -21.34
N THR A 193 0.56 0.24 -20.84
CA THR A 193 -0.33 -0.58 -20.01
C THR A 193 -0.42 0.10 -18.66
N LEU A 194 -1.46 0.91 -18.49
CA LEU A 194 -1.72 1.64 -17.26
C LEU A 194 -1.99 0.62 -16.13
N ARG A 195 -1.01 0.36 -15.27
CA ARG A 195 -1.21 -0.55 -14.14
C ARG A 195 -2.25 0.01 -13.17
N PRO A 196 -3.15 -0.83 -12.62
CA PRO A 196 -4.05 -0.38 -11.57
C PRO A 196 -3.24 0.05 -10.35
N LEU A 197 -3.70 1.08 -9.65
CA LEU A 197 -3.11 1.48 -8.38
C LEU A 197 -3.44 0.40 -7.34
N ARG A 198 -2.42 -0.29 -6.84
CA ARG A 198 -2.51 -1.17 -5.68
C ARG A 198 -2.37 -0.32 -4.42
N TRP A 199 -3.50 0.05 -3.87
CA TRP A 199 -3.57 0.80 -2.62
C TRP A 199 -3.95 -0.13 -1.47
N ASP A 200 -3.10 -0.20 -0.44
CA ASP A 200 -3.39 -0.94 0.79
C ASP A 200 -4.47 -0.20 1.58
N SER A 201 -5.63 -0.84 1.76
CA SER A 201 -6.78 -0.27 2.46
C SER A 201 -6.51 0.09 3.93
N ARG A 202 -5.46 -0.49 4.53
CA ARG A 202 -5.02 -0.16 5.91
C ARG A 202 -4.49 1.27 6.00
N LEU A 203 -3.99 1.84 4.90
CA LEU A 203 -3.53 3.23 4.83
C LEU A 203 -4.64 4.25 5.14
N ASP A 204 -5.89 3.91 4.79
CA ASP A 204 -7.07 4.73 5.06
C ASP A 204 -7.76 4.35 6.36
N THR A 205 -7.76 3.04 6.69
CA THR A 205 -8.63 2.47 7.72
C THR A 205 -7.96 2.39 9.08
N TRP A 206 -6.65 2.10 9.12
CA TRP A 206 -5.93 1.80 10.38
C TRP A 206 -4.98 2.92 10.81
N LEU A 207 -4.59 3.78 9.88
CA LEU A 207 -3.71 4.91 10.14
C LEU A 207 -4.51 6.14 10.54
N TYR A 208 -4.18 6.75 11.68
CA TYR A 208 -4.81 7.99 12.15
C TYR A 208 -3.77 9.08 12.48
N PRO A 209 -3.62 10.14 11.65
CA PRO A 209 -4.40 10.46 10.45
C PRO A 209 -4.11 9.51 9.29
N PRO A 210 -5.07 9.32 8.36
CA PRO A 210 -4.88 8.44 7.21
C PRO A 210 -3.83 9.01 6.27
N VAL A 211 -3.12 8.11 5.61
CA VAL A 211 -2.23 8.46 4.49
C VAL A 211 -3.10 8.81 3.30
N ARG A 212 -2.75 9.86 2.58
CA ARG A 212 -3.53 10.37 1.44
C ARG A 212 -2.70 10.36 0.18
N LEU A 213 -3.33 10.01 -0.93
CA LEU A 213 -2.80 10.24 -2.26
C LEU A 213 -3.31 11.59 -2.77
N GLU A 214 -2.39 12.49 -3.09
CA GLU A 214 -2.66 13.71 -3.86
C GLU A 214 -2.23 13.48 -5.31
N PRO A 215 -3.18 13.32 -6.25
CA PRO A 215 -2.86 13.09 -7.65
C PRO A 215 -2.17 14.31 -8.27
N ALA A 216 -1.24 14.06 -9.21
CA ALA A 216 -0.64 15.11 -10.00
C ALA A 216 -1.71 15.83 -10.84
N ALA A 217 -1.60 17.16 -10.91
CA ALA A 217 -2.41 18.00 -11.80
C ALA A 217 -1.90 17.90 -13.26
N ALA A 218 -1.82 16.69 -13.79
CA ALA A 218 -1.43 16.42 -15.17
C ALA A 218 -2.63 16.57 -16.12
N GLU A 219 -2.43 17.31 -17.21
CA GLU A 219 -3.43 17.40 -18.29
C GLU A 219 -3.36 16.17 -19.21
N PRO A 220 -4.44 15.80 -19.90
CA PRO A 220 -4.43 14.72 -20.88
C PRO A 220 -3.30 14.89 -21.91
N GLY A 221 -2.52 13.84 -22.14
CA GLY A 221 -1.34 13.85 -23.00
C GLY A 221 -0.04 14.26 -22.32
N GLN A 222 -0.06 14.76 -21.08
CA GLN A 222 1.17 15.06 -20.32
C GLN A 222 1.72 13.80 -19.65
N THR A 223 3.05 13.66 -19.66
CA THR A 223 3.75 12.61 -18.92
C THR A 223 3.91 13.02 -17.47
N TYR A 224 3.54 12.15 -16.55
CA TYR A 224 3.68 12.35 -15.11
C TYR A 224 4.05 11.04 -14.40
N TRP A 225 4.52 11.16 -13.17
CA TRP A 225 4.77 10.05 -12.29
C TRP A 225 3.50 9.71 -11.51
N ARG A 226 2.89 8.58 -11.86
CA ARG A 226 1.71 8.07 -11.17
C ARG A 226 2.13 7.08 -10.09
N LEU A 227 1.55 7.18 -8.90
CA LEU A 227 1.68 6.13 -7.91
C LEU A 227 0.93 4.88 -8.40
N VAL A 228 1.59 3.73 -8.38
CA VAL A 228 0.99 2.44 -8.77
C VAL A 228 0.96 1.43 -7.63
N VAL A 229 1.79 1.58 -6.61
CA VAL A 229 1.72 0.77 -5.37
C VAL A 229 1.92 1.68 -4.17
N ALA A 230 1.04 1.55 -3.18
CA ALA A 230 1.29 1.99 -1.82
C ALA A 230 0.83 0.90 -0.86
N GLU A 231 1.81 0.31 -0.17
CA GLU A 231 1.61 -0.74 0.82
C GLU A 231 2.17 -0.29 2.15
N TRP A 232 1.47 -0.67 3.22
CA TRP A 232 1.93 -0.44 4.58
C TRP A 232 2.37 -1.77 5.18
N ARG A 233 3.40 -1.73 6.02
CA ARG A 233 3.79 -2.86 6.86
C ARG A 233 3.59 -2.49 8.32
N SER A 234 2.83 -3.33 9.00
CA SER A 234 2.57 -3.21 10.44
C SER A 234 3.87 -3.35 11.25
N PRO A 235 3.85 -3.01 12.54
CA PRO A 235 5.01 -3.21 13.42
C PRO A 235 5.51 -4.66 13.45
N ASP A 236 4.62 -5.63 13.36
CA ASP A 236 4.96 -7.05 13.35
C ASP A 236 5.53 -7.49 11.99
N GLU A 237 4.94 -7.00 10.89
CA GLU A 237 5.38 -7.31 9.52
C GLU A 237 6.69 -6.60 9.14
N SER A 238 6.99 -5.48 9.80
CA SER A 238 8.21 -4.71 9.51
C SER A 238 9.46 -5.40 10.05
N GLY A 239 9.33 -6.31 11.03
CA GLY A 239 10.47 -6.92 11.72
C GLY A 239 11.35 -5.89 12.42
N GLY A 240 10.76 -4.77 12.86
CA GLY A 240 11.49 -3.64 13.45
C GLY A 240 12.06 -2.65 12.42
N ALA A 241 11.78 -2.83 11.13
CA ALA A 241 12.16 -1.88 10.09
C ALA A 241 11.27 -0.63 10.12
N HIS A 242 11.87 0.54 9.92
CA HIS A 242 11.16 1.83 9.91
C HIS A 242 11.46 2.64 8.65
N TYR A 243 11.40 1.99 7.48
CA TYR A 243 11.81 2.59 6.21
C TYR A 243 10.63 2.88 5.28
N ILE A 244 10.78 3.92 4.47
CA ILE A 244 10.02 4.10 3.23
C ILE A 244 10.88 3.49 2.11
N TYR A 245 10.39 2.42 1.51
CA TYR A 245 10.97 1.77 0.34
C TYR A 245 10.35 2.42 -0.89
N ILE A 246 11.18 2.94 -1.78
CA ILE A 246 10.72 3.69 -2.96
C ILE A 246 11.32 3.09 -4.23
N SER A 247 10.46 2.83 -5.22
CA SER A 247 10.85 2.37 -6.55
C SER A 247 10.26 3.25 -7.65
N THR A 248 11.00 3.39 -8.74
CA THR A 248 10.56 4.09 -9.95
C THR A 248 10.56 3.14 -11.13
N LEU A 249 9.49 3.14 -11.91
CA LEU A 249 9.27 2.28 -13.07
C LEU A 249 9.06 3.14 -14.33
N ASP A 250 9.51 2.66 -15.48
CA ASP A 250 9.26 3.28 -16.78
C ASP A 250 7.81 3.04 -17.27
N GLU A 251 7.48 3.54 -18.46
CA GLU A 251 6.15 3.40 -19.07
C GLU A 251 5.77 1.95 -19.37
N ALA A 252 6.75 1.09 -19.68
CA ALA A 252 6.56 -0.34 -19.89
C ALA A 252 6.46 -1.12 -18.57
N GLY A 253 6.86 -0.48 -17.47
CA GLY A 253 6.82 -0.98 -16.13
C GLY A 253 8.07 -1.66 -15.62
N ASN A 254 9.20 -1.48 -16.31
CA ASN A 254 10.52 -1.94 -15.89
C ASN A 254 11.13 -0.99 -14.85
N PRO A 255 12.01 -1.48 -13.95
CA PRO A 255 12.77 -0.63 -13.04
C PRO A 255 13.55 0.46 -13.78
N LEU A 256 13.31 1.72 -13.41
CA LEU A 256 13.99 2.89 -13.95
C LEU A 256 14.81 3.56 -12.83
N PRO A 257 16.11 3.22 -12.67
CA PRO A 257 16.97 3.87 -11.70
C PRO A 257 17.40 5.29 -12.16
N GLY A 258 18.13 6.00 -11.30
CA GLY A 258 18.63 7.35 -11.52
C GLY A 258 17.59 8.45 -11.32
N GLN A 259 16.39 8.12 -10.85
CA GLN A 259 15.32 9.10 -10.66
C GLN A 259 15.43 9.76 -9.30
N ARG A 260 15.24 11.07 -9.27
CA ARG A 260 15.28 11.86 -8.03
C ARG A 260 13.92 11.81 -7.36
N VAL A 261 13.91 11.41 -6.10
CA VAL A 261 12.71 11.34 -5.25
C VAL A 261 12.89 12.30 -4.09
N PHE A 262 11.81 13.00 -3.75
CA PHE A 262 11.77 13.94 -2.65
C PHE A 262 10.94 13.37 -1.50
N VAL A 263 11.54 13.40 -0.31
CA VAL A 263 10.86 13.12 0.95
C VAL A 263 10.89 14.41 1.78
N ASP A 264 9.71 14.98 1.99
CA ASP A 264 9.50 16.23 2.71
C ASP A 264 9.00 15.93 4.14
N ASN A 265 9.62 16.51 5.17
CA ASN A 265 9.20 16.47 6.59
C ASN A 265 9.65 17.74 7.31
N GLY A 266 9.05 18.88 6.96
CA GLY A 266 9.50 20.21 7.42
C GLY A 266 10.79 20.72 6.76
N GLY A 267 11.53 19.83 6.09
CA GLY A 267 12.60 20.10 5.12
C GLY A 267 12.58 19.05 4.01
N ARG A 268 13.34 19.25 2.93
CA ARG A 268 13.38 18.36 1.77
C ARG A 268 14.64 17.51 1.75
N THR A 269 14.48 16.19 1.71
CA THR A 269 15.55 15.24 1.41
C THR A 269 15.44 14.78 -0.04
N ILE A 270 16.57 14.74 -0.75
CA ILE A 270 16.65 14.28 -2.13
C ILE A 270 17.33 12.92 -2.14
N LEU A 271 16.61 11.91 -2.63
CA LEU A 271 17.11 10.55 -2.83
C LEU A 271 17.23 10.28 -4.33
N VAL A 272 18.13 9.38 -4.72
CA VAL A 272 18.24 8.90 -6.10
C VAL A 272 17.94 7.41 -6.08
N THR A 273 17.03 6.96 -6.95
CA THR A 273 16.74 5.52 -7.07
C THR A 273 17.91 4.80 -7.71
N GLU A 274 18.27 3.66 -7.17
CA GLU A 274 19.33 2.82 -7.72
C GLU A 274 18.76 1.47 -8.13
N TYR A 275 19.40 0.82 -9.09
CA TYR A 275 19.10 -0.58 -9.36
C TYR A 275 20.05 -1.42 -8.53
N LYS A 276 19.49 -2.24 -7.64
CA LYS A 276 20.24 -3.19 -6.85
C LYS A 276 19.70 -4.59 -7.15
N ALA A 277 20.56 -5.41 -7.77
CA ALA A 277 20.21 -6.77 -8.15
C ALA A 277 19.78 -7.57 -6.91
N GLY A 278 18.61 -8.20 -6.99
CA GLY A 278 18.04 -9.00 -5.89
C GLY A 278 17.23 -8.21 -4.85
N THR A 279 16.97 -6.92 -5.06
CA THR A 279 16.03 -6.16 -4.21
C THR A 279 14.88 -5.58 -5.03
N ASP A 280 13.68 -5.60 -4.48
CA ASP A 280 12.47 -5.09 -5.12
C ASP A 280 12.28 -3.57 -4.95
N TYR A 281 13.23 -2.90 -4.29
CA TYR A 281 13.20 -1.47 -4.00
C TYR A 281 14.38 -0.71 -4.61
N GLY A 282 14.12 0.52 -5.07
CA GLY A 282 15.15 1.39 -5.67
C GLY A 282 15.95 2.20 -4.66
N VAL A 283 15.30 2.70 -3.60
CA VAL A 283 15.95 3.45 -2.51
C VAL A 283 15.17 3.29 -1.22
N THR A 284 15.85 3.44 -0.08
CA THR A 284 15.24 3.41 1.25
C THR A 284 15.46 4.73 1.97
N PHE A 285 14.47 5.14 2.75
CA PHE A 285 14.56 6.31 3.61
C PHE A 285 14.13 5.96 5.04
N PRO A 286 15.01 6.12 6.06
CA PRO A 286 14.64 5.85 7.46
C PRO A 286 13.70 6.93 8.00
N MET A 287 12.61 6.49 8.63
CA MET A 287 11.64 7.36 9.28
C MET A 287 11.94 7.49 10.78
N TYR A 288 11.97 8.73 11.25
CA TYR A 288 12.09 9.08 12.67
C TYR A 288 10.88 9.91 13.16
N GLY A 289 10.13 10.50 12.24
CA GLY A 289 8.89 11.21 12.50
C GLY A 289 7.70 10.27 12.60
N THR A 290 6.76 10.60 13.49
CA THR A 290 5.51 9.85 13.65
C THR A 290 4.59 10.04 12.46
N LEU A 291 3.54 9.23 12.37
CA LEU A 291 2.51 9.30 11.34
C LEU A 291 2.04 10.75 11.09
N GLY A 292 1.94 11.14 9.82
CA GLY A 292 1.66 12.51 9.40
C GLY A 292 2.89 13.39 9.10
N ALA A 293 4.11 12.91 9.35
CA ALA A 293 5.32 13.72 9.24
C ALA A 293 5.91 13.78 7.82
N TYR A 294 5.72 12.74 7.01
CA TYR A 294 6.42 12.60 5.74
C TYR A 294 5.49 12.70 4.53
N THR A 295 5.99 13.36 3.48
CA THR A 295 5.40 13.37 2.15
C THR A 295 6.42 12.89 1.13
N CYS A 296 6.06 11.93 0.27
CA CYS A 296 6.96 11.37 -0.74
C CYS A 296 6.43 11.62 -2.17
N HIS A 297 7.30 12.04 -3.08
CA HIS A 297 6.99 12.22 -4.51
C HIS A 297 8.25 12.21 -5.38
N VAL A 298 8.09 11.93 -6.68
CA VAL A 298 9.20 11.98 -7.65
C VAL A 298 9.42 13.41 -8.16
N GLU A 299 10.64 13.74 -8.57
CA GLU A 299 10.96 15.04 -9.19
C GLU A 299 10.12 15.28 -10.45
N GLY A 300 9.60 16.50 -10.57
CA GLY A 300 8.75 16.93 -11.68
C GLY A 300 7.25 16.78 -11.36
N LEU A 301 6.46 16.48 -12.39
CA LEU A 301 5.02 16.27 -12.27
C LEU A 301 4.77 14.86 -11.73
N SER A 302 4.40 14.76 -10.46
CA SER A 302 4.26 13.49 -9.73
C SER A 302 3.07 13.51 -8.78
N ASP A 303 2.44 12.35 -8.64
CA ASP A 303 1.56 12.06 -7.51
C ASP A 303 2.36 12.20 -6.21
N ARG A 304 1.68 12.60 -5.14
CA ARG A 304 2.28 12.78 -3.82
C ARG A 304 1.58 11.90 -2.81
N VAL A 305 2.36 11.20 -2.00
CA VAL A 305 1.85 10.40 -0.88
C VAL A 305 2.10 11.17 0.40
N VAL A 306 1.04 11.62 1.04
CA VAL A 306 1.07 12.55 2.18
C VAL A 306 0.65 11.81 3.45
N GLY A 307 1.34 12.10 4.56
CA GLY A 307 0.95 11.63 5.88
C GLY A 307 1.66 10.37 6.35
N LEU A 308 2.75 10.00 5.69
CA LEU A 308 3.57 8.84 6.05
C LEU A 308 4.28 9.07 7.39
N GLY A 309 4.63 7.99 8.09
CA GLY A 309 5.42 8.05 9.33
C GLY A 309 5.23 6.86 10.26
N LEU A 310 5.90 6.91 11.41
CA LEU A 310 5.92 5.83 12.39
C LEU A 310 4.57 5.63 13.08
N GLY A 311 4.29 4.38 13.44
CA GLY A 311 3.10 3.98 14.19
C GLY A 311 1.82 3.92 13.35
N THR A 312 0.76 3.49 14.02
CA THR A 312 -0.62 3.47 13.48
C THR A 312 -1.38 4.75 13.82
N VAL A 313 -0.94 5.48 14.84
CA VAL A 313 -1.55 6.74 15.28
C VAL A 313 -0.51 7.85 15.36
N LYS A 314 -0.95 9.09 15.19
CA LYS A 314 -0.09 10.28 15.36
C LYS A 314 0.52 10.28 16.76
N GLY A 315 1.84 10.41 16.83
CA GLY A 315 2.59 10.30 18.09
C GLY A 315 3.07 8.89 18.42
N GLY A 316 2.60 7.86 17.69
CA GLY A 316 3.06 6.48 17.80
C GLY A 316 4.52 6.33 17.36
N LYS A 317 5.23 5.41 18.00
CA LYS A 317 6.66 5.15 17.75
C LYS A 317 6.93 3.75 17.22
N ASP A 318 5.88 3.00 16.92
CA ASP A 318 6.01 1.64 16.44
C ASP A 318 6.69 1.66 15.07
N HIS A 319 7.64 0.74 14.88
CA HIS A 319 8.40 0.66 13.64
C HIS A 319 7.51 0.14 12.53
N THR A 320 6.96 1.05 11.73
CA THR A 320 6.16 0.74 10.55
C THR A 320 6.98 1.01 9.30
N ALA A 321 6.65 0.35 8.20
CA ALA A 321 7.31 0.61 6.93
C ALA A 321 6.29 0.86 5.81
N PHE A 322 6.72 1.55 4.76
CA PHE A 322 5.90 1.81 3.60
C PHE A 322 6.63 1.38 2.34
N HIS A 323 5.92 0.79 1.39
CA HIS A 323 6.44 0.45 0.08
C HIS A 323 5.68 1.23 -0.98
N LEU A 324 6.40 2.11 -1.67
CA LEU A 324 5.86 3.04 -2.65
C LEU A 324 6.51 2.79 -4.01
N VAL A 325 5.68 2.63 -5.04
CA VAL A 325 6.15 2.45 -6.40
C VAL A 325 5.50 3.49 -7.31
N PHE A 326 6.33 4.27 -7.98
CA PHE A 326 5.91 5.28 -8.96
C PHE A 326 6.22 4.78 -10.37
N GLN A 327 5.24 4.91 -11.27
CA GLN A 327 5.40 4.58 -12.68
C GLN A 327 5.24 5.82 -13.53
N ARG A 328 6.15 6.03 -14.48
CA ARG A 328 5.98 7.07 -15.49
C ARG A 328 4.85 6.69 -16.43
N THR A 329 3.88 7.57 -16.61
CA THR A 329 2.74 7.33 -17.52
C THR A 329 2.29 8.63 -18.17
N VAL A 330 1.60 8.50 -19.29
CA VAL A 330 0.87 9.61 -19.92
C VAL A 330 -0.54 9.65 -19.34
N LYS A 331 -1.03 10.85 -19.01
CA LYS A 331 -2.43 11.04 -18.60
C LYS A 331 -3.33 10.79 -19.81
N GLN A 332 -4.26 9.85 -19.67
CA GLN A 332 -5.31 9.59 -20.66
C GLN A 332 -6.39 10.66 -20.58
#